data_AF-S4PC02-F1
#
_entry.id   AF-S4PC02-F1
#
_cell.length_a   1.000
_cell.length_b   1.000
_cell.length_c   1.000
_cell.angle_alpha   90.00
_cell.angle_beta   90.00
_cell.angle_gamma   90.00
#
_symmetry.space_group_name_H-M   'P 1'
#
loop_
_entity.id
_entity.type
_entity.pdbx_description
1 polymer ?
#
loop_
_entity_poly.entity_id
_entity_poly.type
_entity_poly.pdbx_seq_one_letter_code
_entity_poly.pdbx_strand_id
1 'polypeptide(L)' 'PQRRDFEAKLRAFYRKLESKGYGQGPGKLKLHIRREHLLEDAFRRIMSCSKKELQKGKLCVLWDGEEGLDYGGP' A
#
# COMPACT_ATOMS: atom_id res chain seq x y z
N PRO A 1 -12.89 -27.49 11.56
CA PRO A 1 -11.81 -28.07 10.73
C PRO A 1 -11.31 -27.12 9.62
N GLN A 2 -12.20 -26.56 8.79
CA GLN A 2 -11.80 -25.68 7.67
C GLN A 2 -11.14 -24.34 8.09
N ARG A 3 -11.57 -23.74 9.21
CA ARG A 3 -11.04 -22.45 9.69
C ARG A 3 -9.52 -22.48 9.97
N ARG A 4 -9.00 -23.59 10.50
CA ARG A 4 -7.56 -23.74 10.80
C ARG A 4 -6.72 -23.84 9.53
N ASP A 5 -7.26 -24.44 8.46
CA ASP A 5 -6.58 -24.54 7.16
C ASP A 5 -6.51 -23.16 6.46
N PHE A 6 -7.58 -22.36 6.55
CA PHE A 6 -7.57 -21.00 6.04
C PHE A 6 -6.53 -20.12 6.75
N GLU A 7 -6.50 -20.11 8.09
CA GLU A 7 -5.54 -19.31 8.86
C GLU A 7 -4.08 -19.70 8.56
N ALA A 8 -3.81 -21.00 8.38
CA ALA A 8 -2.50 -21.50 7.99
C ALA A 8 -2.09 -21.02 6.57
N LYS A 9 -3.00 -21.10 5.61
CA LYS A 9 -2.81 -20.61 4.24
C LYS A 9 -2.59 -19.09 4.21
N LEU A 10 -3.36 -18.33 4.98
CA LEU A 10 -3.23 -16.89 5.10
C LEU A 10 -1.86 -16.50 5.66
N ARG A 11 -1.40 -17.18 6.72
CA ARG A 11 -0.05 -16.98 7.27
C ARG A 11 1.05 -17.32 6.27
N ALA A 12 0.90 -18.41 5.51
CA ALA A 12 1.85 -18.78 4.47
C ALA A 12 1.90 -17.73 3.34
N PHE A 13 0.74 -17.19 2.95
CA PHE A 13 0.63 -16.13 1.94
C PHE A 13 1.38 -14.86 2.38
N TYR A 14 1.12 -14.34 3.58
CA TYR A 14 1.82 -13.13 4.07
C TYR A 14 3.34 -13.34 4.22
N ARG A 15 3.78 -14.51 4.71
CA ARG A 15 5.22 -14.84 4.74
C ARG A 15 5.84 -14.84 3.34
N LYS A 16 5.12 -15.29 2.31
CA LYS A 16 5.59 -15.27 0.93
C LYS A 16 5.65 -13.86 0.34
N LEU A 17 4.72 -12.99 0.71
CA LEU A 17 4.78 -11.56 0.36
C LEU A 17 5.98 -10.88 1.01
N GLU A 18 6.19 -11.13 2.31
CA GLU A 18 7.33 -10.58 3.06
C GLU A 18 8.66 -11.07 2.49
N SER A 19 8.81 -12.37 2.19
CA SER A 19 10.03 -12.91 1.57
C SER A 19 10.33 -12.33 0.19
N LYS A 20 9.28 -11.85 -0.51
CA LYS A 20 9.41 -11.12 -1.78
C LYS A 20 9.54 -9.60 -1.56
N GLY A 21 9.60 -9.15 -0.31
CA GLY A 21 9.78 -7.78 0.15
C GLY A 21 8.64 -6.83 -0.20
N TYR A 22 7.39 -7.33 -0.27
CA TYR A 22 6.25 -6.47 -0.54
C TYR A 22 6.05 -5.46 0.60
N GLY A 23 6.03 -4.16 0.29
CA GLY A 23 5.92 -3.08 1.28
C GLY A 23 7.09 -2.97 2.28
N GLN A 24 8.21 -3.66 2.01
CA GLN A 24 9.39 -3.66 2.90
C GLN A 24 10.55 -2.82 2.35
N GLY A 25 10.38 -2.15 1.22
CA GLY A 25 11.40 -1.28 0.65
C GLY A 25 11.62 -0.01 1.50
N PRO A 26 12.81 0.61 1.39
CA PRO A 26 13.10 1.87 2.07
C PRO A 26 12.29 3.06 1.51
N GLY A 27 11.74 2.94 0.31
CA GLY A 27 10.97 3.98 -0.36
C GLY A 27 9.50 4.01 0.08
N LYS A 28 8.95 5.22 0.25
CA LYS A 28 7.50 5.43 0.36
C LYS A 28 6.91 5.70 -1.02
N LEU A 29 5.82 5.02 -1.36
CA LEU A 29 4.99 5.35 -2.51
C LEU A 29 3.99 6.43 -2.07
N LYS A 30 4.35 7.68 -2.33
CA LYS A 30 3.53 8.84 -2.00
C LYS A 30 2.44 9.08 -3.05
N LEU A 31 1.19 9.19 -2.60
CA LEU A 31 0.02 9.57 -3.39
C LEU A 31 -0.45 10.92 -2.86
N HIS A 32 -0.20 11.98 -3.62
CA HIS A 32 -0.81 13.29 -3.37
C HIS A 32 -2.22 13.27 -3.95
N ILE A 33 -3.22 13.43 -3.08
CA ILE A 33 -4.62 13.25 -3.41
C ILE A 33 -5.42 14.46 -2.93
N ARG A 34 -6.23 15.01 -3.82
CA ARG A 34 -7.31 15.94 -3.44
C ARG A 34 -8.58 15.13 -3.14
N ARG A 35 -9.30 15.46 -2.06
CA ARG A 35 -10.46 14.65 -1.61
C ARG A 35 -11.53 14.51 -2.68
N GLU A 36 -11.80 15.59 -3.37
CA GLU A 36 -12.79 15.68 -4.43
C GLU A 36 -12.35 15.04 -5.75
N HIS A 37 -11.06 14.68 -5.88
CA HIS A 37 -10.47 14.01 -7.05
C HIS A 37 -9.79 12.67 -6.71
N LEU A 38 -10.25 11.98 -5.65
CA LEU A 38 -9.65 10.74 -5.13
C LEU A 38 -9.29 9.73 -6.22
N LEU A 39 -10.25 9.40 -7.08
CA LEU A 39 -10.08 8.36 -8.10
C LEU A 39 -9.05 8.76 -9.15
N GLU A 40 -9.16 9.99 -9.68
CA GLU A 40 -8.30 10.47 -10.76
C GLU A 40 -6.85 10.59 -10.29
N ASP A 41 -6.62 11.22 -9.13
CA ASP A 41 -5.28 11.44 -8.59
C ASP A 41 -4.60 10.10 -8.22
N ALA A 42 -5.34 9.17 -7.59
CA ALA A 42 -4.83 7.85 -7.26
C ALA A 42 -4.52 7.03 -8.52
N PHE A 43 -5.43 7.03 -9.50
CA PHE A 43 -5.24 6.29 -10.75
C PHE A 43 -4.02 6.79 -11.50
N ARG A 44 -3.92 8.10 -11.74
CA ARG A 44 -2.79 8.70 -12.46
C ARG A 44 -1.47 8.36 -11.77
N ARG A 45 -1.41 8.43 -10.43
CA ARG A 45 -0.20 8.11 -9.68
C ARG A 45 0.16 6.63 -9.77
N ILE A 46 -0.77 5.73 -9.45
CA ILE A 46 -0.52 4.28 -9.44
C ILE A 46 -0.10 3.78 -10.83
N MET A 47 -0.78 4.24 -11.88
CA MET A 47 -0.49 3.82 -13.25
C MET A 47 0.85 4.35 -13.77
N SER A 48 1.40 5.42 -13.19
CA SER A 48 2.73 5.93 -13.52
C SER A 48 3.88 5.18 -12.83
N CYS A 49 3.59 4.35 -11.82
CA CYS A 49 4.62 3.70 -11.01
C CYS A 49 5.19 2.46 -11.69
N SER A 50 6.49 2.25 -11.49
CA SER A 50 7.14 1.00 -11.89
C SER A 50 6.65 -0.18 -11.04
N LYS A 51 6.74 -1.39 -11.60
CA LYS A 51 6.50 -2.64 -10.87
C LYS A 51 7.29 -2.71 -9.56
N LYS A 52 8.54 -2.23 -9.55
CA LYS A 52 9.41 -2.26 -8.37
C LYS A 52 8.90 -1.33 -7.27
N GLU A 53 8.43 -0.14 -7.63
CA GLU A 53 7.83 0.81 -6.68
C GLU A 53 6.53 0.27 -6.10
N LEU A 54 5.63 -0.26 -6.93
CA LEU A 54 4.37 -0.86 -6.48
C LEU A 54 4.62 -2.09 -5.58
N GLN A 55 5.63 -2.89 -5.90
CA GLN A 55 5.97 -4.06 -5.11
C GLN A 55 6.61 -3.67 -3.77
N LYS A 56 7.63 -2.82 -3.78
CA LYS A 56 8.47 -2.58 -2.58
C LYS A 56 8.02 -1.40 -1.74
N GLY A 57 7.36 -0.41 -2.32
CA GLY A 57 7.05 0.86 -1.67
C GLY A 57 6.02 0.70 -0.55
N LYS A 58 6.24 1.42 0.56
CA LYS A 58 5.20 1.62 1.60
C LYS A 58 4.25 2.72 1.13
N LEU A 59 2.96 2.38 0.98
CA LEU A 59 1.95 3.35 0.56
C LEU A 59 1.83 4.48 1.59
N CYS A 60 1.80 5.72 1.12
CA CYS A 60 1.62 6.91 1.94
C CYS A 60 0.69 7.86 1.19
N VAL A 61 -0.53 8.03 1.68
CA VAL A 61 -1.49 8.98 1.11
C VAL A 61 -1.27 10.33 1.77
N LEU A 62 -1.07 11.36 0.95
CA LEU A 62 -0.89 12.74 1.36
C LEU A 62 -2.10 13.51 0.84
N TRP A 63 -2.92 14.02 1.74
CA TRP A 63 -4.07 14.83 1.40
C TRP A 63 -3.64 16.27 1.16
N ASP A 64 -3.91 16.79 -0.02
CA ASP A 64 -3.52 18.16 -0.35
C ASP A 64 -4.27 19.15 0.55
N GLY A 65 -3.53 20.03 1.24
CA GLY A 65 -4.08 21.01 2.17
C GLY A 65 -4.36 20.50 3.60
N GLU A 66 -4.04 19.24 3.91
CA GLU A 66 -4.25 18.64 5.25
C GLU A 66 -2.91 18.19 5.86
N GLU A 67 -2.22 19.11 6.53
CA GLU A 67 -0.96 18.81 7.22
C GLU A 67 -1.19 18.11 8.57
N GLY A 68 -0.35 17.13 8.91
CA GLY A 68 -0.25 16.59 10.27
C GLY A 68 -1.13 15.39 10.61
N LEU A 69 -1.74 14.70 9.64
CA LEU A 69 -2.51 13.47 9.89
C LEU A 69 -1.59 12.26 10.15
N ASP A 70 -1.98 11.41 11.10
CA ASP A 70 -1.34 10.11 11.30
C ASP A 70 -1.70 9.19 10.12
N TYR A 71 -0.70 8.92 9.27
CA TYR A 71 -0.84 8.10 8.08
C TYR A 71 -1.05 6.60 8.38
N GLY A 72 -1.16 6.23 9.67
CA GLY A 72 -1.48 4.90 10.15
C GLY A 72 -2.94 4.65 10.52
N GLY A 73 -3.88 5.54 10.14
CA GLY A 73 -5.33 5.33 10.40
C GLY A 73 -5.83 3.94 9.95
N PRO A 74 -6.86 3.40 10.63
CA PRO A 74 -7.04 2.00 11.04
C PRO A 74 -6.88 0.90 9.99
#